data_AF-A0A1H6T5A4-F1
#
_entry.id   AF-A0A1H6T5A4-F1
#
_cell.length_a   1.000
_cell.length_b   1.000
_cell.length_c   1.000
_cell.angle_alpha   90.00
_cell.angle_beta   90.00
_cell.angle_gamma   90.00
#
_symmetry.space_group_name_H-M   'P 1'
#
loop_
_entity.id
_entity.type
_entity.pdbx_description
1 polymer ?
#
loop_
_entity_poly.entity_id
_entity_poly.type
_entity_poly.pdbx_seq_one_letter_code
_entity_poly.pdbx_strand_id
1 'polypeptide(L)'
;MRFTPASIALAVVLTTVSSVGLSQKPDSQISPQSVEWQKAGEAARRAGNLDGATDALESALAIDPRNRTAYVELAEVARAQGLQGKAIRLYKEALLLDPTDIAALSGQGEAMMEKGAVTSAKDVLAKAQALCKGDCAPVGKLAAAIQKGPPAVAMTDKTVAPEPKAAPVEKP
;
A
#
# COMPACT_ATOMS: atom_id res chain seq x y z
N MET A 1 -57.15 -29.63 36.27
CA MET A 1 -56.31 -28.45 36.57
C MET A 1 -54.96 -28.67 35.90
N ARG A 2 -54.70 -27.95 34.80
CA ARG A 2 -53.41 -27.90 34.10
C ARG A 2 -52.75 -26.60 34.54
N PHE A 3 -51.49 -26.59 35.00
CA PHE A 3 -50.56 -25.45 34.80
C PHE A 3 -49.14 -25.75 35.33
N THR A 4 -48.16 -25.42 34.48
CA THR A 4 -46.72 -25.09 34.72
C THR A 4 -45.73 -26.21 35.10
N PRO A 5 -44.40 -26.08 34.82
CA PRO A 5 -43.63 -24.88 34.40
C PRO A 5 -42.87 -25.03 33.05
N ALA A 6 -42.86 -24.01 32.19
CA ALA A 6 -41.85 -22.94 32.13
C ALA A 6 -40.41 -23.47 31.91
N SER A 7 -40.05 -23.73 30.66
CA SER A 7 -38.66 -23.83 30.21
C SER A 7 -38.33 -22.58 29.40
N ILE A 8 -37.72 -21.60 30.06
CA ILE A 8 -37.14 -20.41 29.42
C ILE A 8 -35.74 -20.81 28.95
N ALA A 9 -35.62 -21.16 27.67
CA ALA A 9 -34.32 -21.33 27.03
C ALA A 9 -33.78 -19.94 26.67
N LEU A 10 -32.99 -19.35 27.56
CA LEU A 10 -32.27 -18.10 27.31
C LEU A 10 -31.06 -18.39 26.41
N ALA A 11 -31.25 -18.33 25.09
CA ALA A 11 -30.17 -18.43 24.13
C ALA A 11 -29.36 -17.12 24.10
N VAL A 12 -28.22 -17.11 24.80
CA VAL A 12 -27.23 -16.03 24.71
C VAL A 12 -26.47 -16.21 23.41
N VAL A 13 -26.83 -15.44 22.38
CA VAL A 13 -26.03 -15.32 21.16
C VAL A 13 -24.87 -14.38 21.47
N LEU A 14 -23.69 -14.95 21.72
CA LEU A 14 -22.41 -14.23 21.75
C LEU A 14 -22.08 -13.79 20.31
N THR A 15 -22.55 -12.60 19.93
CA THR A 15 -22.03 -11.92 18.74
C THR A 15 -20.62 -11.45 19.06
N THR A 16 -19.63 -12.18 18.55
CA THR A 16 -18.24 -11.73 18.50
C THR A 16 -18.18 -10.52 17.56
N VAL A 17 -18.46 -9.32 18.07
CA VAL A 17 -18.00 -8.09 17.44
C VAL A 17 -16.49 -8.23 17.33
N SER A 18 -16.02 -8.43 16.11
CA SER A 18 -14.60 -8.37 15.81
C SER A 18 -14.16 -6.94 16.08
N SER A 19 -13.48 -6.72 17.20
CA SER A 19 -12.94 -5.43 17.63
C SER A 19 -11.78 -4.96 16.76
N VAL A 20 -11.95 -4.94 15.44
CA VAL A 20 -10.95 -4.41 14.49
C VAL A 20 -11.11 -2.88 14.33
N GLY A 21 -12.13 -2.27 14.94
CA GLY A 21 -12.53 -0.89 14.67
C GLY A 21 -11.92 0.25 15.52
N LEU A 22 -11.01 0.01 16.48
CA LEU A 22 -10.62 1.07 17.44
C LEU A 22 -9.10 1.23 17.69
N SER A 23 -8.25 1.22 16.66
CA SER A 23 -6.84 1.63 16.86
C SER A 23 -6.26 2.63 15.88
N GLN A 24 -7.03 3.08 14.89
CA GLN A 24 -6.64 4.23 14.08
C GLN A 24 -7.03 5.52 14.81
N LYS A 25 -6.16 5.96 15.72
CA LYS A 25 -6.26 7.30 16.29
C LYS A 25 -6.11 8.33 15.15
N PRO A 26 -6.92 9.40 15.12
CA PRO A 26 -6.89 10.37 14.03
C PRO A 26 -5.51 11.01 13.84
N ASP A 27 -5.22 11.42 12.60
CA ASP A 27 -4.00 12.16 12.20
C ASP A 27 -3.76 13.45 13.01
N SER A 28 -4.72 13.89 13.84
CA SER A 28 -4.58 15.03 14.75
C SER A 28 -3.61 14.82 15.93
N GLN A 29 -3.01 13.63 16.06
CA GLN A 29 -2.03 13.31 17.10
C GLN A 29 -0.61 13.07 16.55
N ILE A 30 -0.32 13.42 15.30
CA ILE A 30 1.04 13.33 14.76
C ILE A 30 1.92 14.40 15.41
N SER A 31 3.13 14.02 15.81
CA SER A 31 4.11 14.95 16.36
C SER A 31 4.32 16.15 15.42
N PRO A 32 4.18 17.41 15.90
CA PRO A 32 4.45 18.59 15.07
C PRO A 32 5.86 18.56 14.46
N GLN A 33 6.84 18.04 15.19
CA GLN A 33 8.21 17.91 14.68
C GLN A 33 8.31 16.90 13.54
N SER A 34 7.55 15.80 13.59
CA SER A 34 7.46 14.85 12.47
C SER A 34 6.86 15.53 11.23
N VAL A 35 5.81 16.35 11.41
CA VAL A 35 5.19 17.11 10.31
C VAL A 35 6.15 18.12 9.69
N GLU A 36 6.99 18.79 10.49
CA GLU A 36 7.99 19.72 9.95
C GLU A 36 9.04 19.01 9.09
N TRP A 37 9.54 17.86 9.54
CA TRP A 37 10.45 17.03 8.74
C TRP A 37 9.78 16.48 7.48
N GLN A 38 8.51 16.10 7.56
CA GLN A 38 7.73 15.70 6.39
C GLN A 38 7.66 16.83 5.36
N LYS A 39 7.32 18.06 5.76
CA LYS A 39 7.29 19.23 4.86
C LYS A 39 8.67 19.52 4.25
N ALA A 40 9.74 19.36 5.03
CA ALA A 40 11.11 19.51 4.51
C ALA A 40 11.41 18.45 3.44
N GLY A 41 10.98 17.21 3.66
CA GLY A 41 11.09 16.13 2.67
C GLY A 41 10.29 16.39 1.39
N GLU A 42 9.06 16.87 1.54
CA GLU A 42 8.22 17.27 0.41
C GLU A 42 8.89 18.38 -0.42
N ALA A 43 9.43 19.40 0.24
CA ALA A 43 10.13 20.50 -0.40
C ALA A 43 11.41 20.03 -1.11
N ALA A 44 12.21 19.18 -0.48
CA ALA A 44 13.42 18.60 -1.08
C ALA A 44 13.08 17.76 -2.33
N ARG A 45 12.01 16.96 -2.27
CA ARG A 45 11.52 16.19 -3.42
C ARG A 45 11.08 17.10 -4.56
N ARG A 46 10.33 18.16 -4.27
CA ARG A 46 9.92 19.16 -5.27
C ARG A 46 11.11 19.89 -5.91
N ALA A 47 12.22 20.03 -5.18
CA ALA A 47 13.47 20.57 -5.69
C ALA A 47 14.32 19.55 -6.47
N GLY A 48 13.87 18.29 -6.60
CA GLY A 48 14.63 17.21 -7.25
C GLY A 48 15.74 16.62 -6.39
N ASN A 49 15.91 17.06 -5.15
CA ASN A 49 16.86 16.50 -4.20
C ASN A 49 16.25 15.25 -3.53
N LEU A 50 16.30 14.12 -4.22
CA LEU A 50 15.68 12.86 -3.76
C LEU A 50 16.37 12.28 -2.51
N ASP A 51 17.68 12.48 -2.38
CA ASP A 51 18.44 12.01 -1.21
C ASP A 51 18.07 12.83 0.03
N GLY A 52 18.07 14.16 -0.09
CA GLY A 52 17.62 15.03 1.01
C GLY A 52 16.14 14.82 1.37
N ALA A 53 15.30 14.47 0.39
CA ALA A 53 13.91 14.09 0.67
C ALA A 53 13.83 12.79 1.47
N THR A 54 14.65 11.79 1.12
CA THR A 54 14.75 10.53 1.85
C THR A 54 15.16 10.77 3.30
N ASP A 55 16.24 11.52 3.53
CA ASP A 55 16.76 11.81 4.88
C ASP A 55 15.73 12.52 5.76
N ALA A 56 15.04 13.53 5.19
CA ALA A 56 14.03 14.29 5.92
C ALA A 56 12.80 13.43 6.26
N LEU A 57 12.33 12.59 5.34
CA LEU A 57 11.17 11.72 5.57
C LEU A 57 11.50 10.56 6.52
N GLU A 58 12.71 10.00 6.45
CA GLU A 58 13.18 9.01 7.43
C GLU A 58 13.30 9.64 8.83
N SER A 59 13.73 10.91 8.92
CA SER A 59 13.72 11.68 10.17
C SER A 59 12.29 11.91 10.71
N ALA A 60 11.33 12.23 9.83
CA ALA A 60 9.93 12.38 10.20
C ALA A 60 9.37 11.09 10.82
N LEU A 61 9.70 9.94 10.23
CA LEU A 61 9.26 8.62 10.69
C LEU A 61 10.00 8.14 11.94
N ALA A 62 11.26 8.54 12.13
CA ALA A 62 12.00 8.28 13.38
C ALA A 62 11.39 9.03 14.57
N ILE A 63 10.87 10.23 14.34
CA ILE A 63 10.18 11.03 15.36
C ILE A 63 8.79 10.48 15.64
N ASP A 64 8.04 10.17 14.58
CA ASP A 64 6.71 9.60 14.70
C ASP A 64 6.47 8.53 13.63
N PRO A 65 6.57 7.24 13.99
CA PRO A 65 6.38 6.13 13.06
C PRO A 65 4.90 5.94 12.66
N ARG A 66 3.99 6.78 13.17
CA ARG A 66 2.58 6.80 12.78
C ARG A 66 2.28 7.88 11.74
N ASN A 67 3.26 8.66 11.32
CA ASN A 67 3.08 9.64 10.25
C ASN A 67 2.87 8.92 8.91
N ARG A 68 1.61 8.58 8.64
CA ARG A 68 1.17 7.91 7.42
C ARG A 68 1.57 8.69 6.16
N THR A 69 1.46 10.01 6.18
CA THR A 69 1.81 10.86 5.04
C THR A 69 3.30 10.78 4.72
N ALA A 70 4.16 10.73 5.74
CA ALA A 70 5.61 10.55 5.54
C ALA A 70 5.95 9.21 4.87
N TYR A 71 5.23 8.11 5.18
CA TYR A 71 5.39 6.85 4.45
C TYR A 71 4.98 6.96 2.97
N VAL A 72 3.85 7.63 2.69
CA VAL A 72 3.38 7.85 1.31
C VAL A 72 4.39 8.67 0.51
N GLU A 73 4.87 9.78 1.06
CA GLU A 73 5.86 10.64 0.41
C GLU A 73 7.21 9.94 0.23
N LEU A 74 7.66 9.16 1.23
CA LEU A 74 8.91 8.41 1.12
C LEU A 74 8.79 7.31 0.07
N ALA A 75 7.61 6.72 -0.08
CA ALA A 75 7.33 5.77 -1.15
C ALA A 75 7.38 6.44 -2.53
N GLU A 76 6.85 7.66 -2.67
CA GLU A 76 6.96 8.45 -3.91
C GLU A 76 8.42 8.78 -4.26
N VAL A 77 9.23 9.17 -3.27
CA VAL A 77 10.68 9.39 -3.45
C VAL A 77 11.36 8.10 -3.91
N ALA A 78 11.08 6.97 -3.25
CA ALA A 78 11.63 5.68 -3.63
C ALA A 78 11.22 5.27 -5.06
N ARG A 79 9.98 5.54 -5.49
CA ARG A 79 9.57 5.32 -6.90
C ARG A 79 10.37 6.18 -7.85
N ALA A 80 10.54 7.47 -7.55
CA ALA A 80 11.30 8.40 -8.38
C ALA A 80 12.79 7.99 -8.50
N GLN A 81 13.34 7.36 -7.46
CA GLN A 81 14.70 6.77 -7.47
C GLN A 81 14.78 5.41 -8.21
N GLY A 82 13.67 4.89 -8.74
CA GLY A 82 13.65 3.58 -9.40
C GLY A 82 13.66 2.40 -8.43
N LEU A 83 13.34 2.61 -7.15
CA LEU A 83 13.33 1.60 -6.09
C LEU A 83 11.91 1.06 -5.87
N GLN A 84 11.28 0.50 -6.91
CA GLN A 84 9.86 0.08 -6.85
C GLN A 84 9.60 -0.91 -5.71
N GLY A 85 10.55 -1.81 -5.42
CA GLY A 85 10.45 -2.73 -4.28
C GLY A 85 10.36 -2.03 -2.92
N LYS A 86 11.18 -0.98 -2.71
CA LYS A 86 11.14 -0.15 -1.48
C LYS A 86 9.81 0.61 -1.42
N ALA A 87 9.40 1.22 -2.52
CA ALA A 87 8.14 1.96 -2.61
C ALA A 87 6.91 1.10 -2.25
N ILE A 88 6.79 -0.10 -2.83
CA ILE A 88 5.66 -1.02 -2.54
C ILE A 88 5.57 -1.33 -1.05
N ARG A 89 6.71 -1.54 -0.38
CA ARG A 89 6.77 -1.79 1.06
C ARG A 89 6.35 -0.55 1.86
N LEU A 90 6.83 0.64 1.50
CA LEU A 90 6.49 1.88 2.19
C LEU A 90 5.00 2.23 2.06
N TYR A 91 4.41 2.07 0.88
CA TYR A 91 2.95 2.21 0.75
C TYR A 91 2.19 1.17 1.58
N LYS A 92 2.72 -0.05 1.72
CA LYS A 92 2.12 -1.05 2.60
C LYS A 92 2.13 -0.59 4.06
N GLU A 93 3.22 0.01 4.54
CA GLU A 93 3.26 0.59 5.89
C GLU A 93 2.24 1.72 6.06
N ALA A 94 2.11 2.61 5.08
CA ALA A 94 1.05 3.63 5.07
C ALA A 94 -0.36 3.01 5.15
N LEU A 95 -0.61 1.93 4.41
CA LEU A 95 -1.89 1.22 4.38
C LEU A 95 -2.18 0.40 5.64
N LEU A 96 -1.15 0.05 6.43
CA LEU A 96 -1.36 -0.51 7.77
C LEU A 96 -1.89 0.56 8.73
N LEU A 97 -1.50 1.82 8.54
CA LEU A 97 -1.98 2.97 9.31
C LEU A 97 -3.35 3.48 8.84
N ASP A 98 -3.65 3.43 7.54
CA ASP A 98 -4.94 3.74 6.93
C ASP A 98 -5.20 2.86 5.69
N PRO A 99 -5.93 1.74 5.83
CA PRO A 99 -6.28 0.84 4.72
C PRO A 99 -7.13 1.48 3.64
N THR A 100 -7.72 2.65 3.91
CA THR A 100 -8.62 3.35 3.00
C THR A 100 -7.95 4.50 2.25
N ASP A 101 -6.65 4.70 2.46
CA ASP A 101 -5.88 5.72 1.76
C ASP A 101 -5.79 5.43 0.25
N ILE A 102 -6.60 6.16 -0.51
CA ILE A 102 -6.66 6.07 -1.96
C ILE A 102 -5.32 6.47 -2.61
N ALA A 103 -4.58 7.42 -2.04
CA ALA A 103 -3.29 7.85 -2.56
C ALA A 103 -2.24 6.75 -2.37
N ALA A 104 -2.20 6.13 -1.17
CA ALA A 104 -1.29 5.01 -0.91
C ALA A 104 -1.63 3.76 -1.74
N LEU A 105 -2.93 3.43 -1.91
CA LEU A 105 -3.36 2.35 -2.80
C LEU A 105 -2.94 2.61 -4.25
N SER A 106 -3.22 3.82 -4.76
CA SER A 106 -2.91 4.15 -6.15
C SER A 106 -1.40 4.15 -6.38
N GLY A 107 -0.63 4.76 -5.47
CA GLY A 107 0.84 4.77 -5.54
C GLY A 107 1.46 3.37 -5.45
N GLN A 108 0.91 2.49 -4.62
CA GLN A 108 1.33 1.08 -4.57
C GLN A 108 1.08 0.37 -5.90
N GLY A 109 -0.11 0.55 -6.48
CA GLY A 109 -0.45 -0.04 -7.79
C GLY A 109 0.46 0.48 -8.90
N GLU A 110 0.79 1.77 -8.90
CA GLU A 110 1.70 2.35 -9.89
C GLU A 110 3.12 1.81 -9.74
N ALA A 111 3.64 1.69 -8.50
CA ALA A 111 4.92 1.04 -8.25
C ALA A 111 4.94 -0.44 -8.70
N MET A 112 3.82 -1.15 -8.55
CA MET A 112 3.67 -2.51 -9.05
C MET A 112 3.68 -2.56 -10.58
N MET A 113 3.06 -1.59 -11.26
CA MET A 113 3.12 -1.48 -12.72
C MET A 113 4.55 -1.21 -13.21
N GLU A 114 5.25 -0.28 -12.56
CA GLU A 114 6.66 0.03 -12.85
C GLU A 114 7.58 -1.18 -12.62
N LYS A 115 7.21 -2.08 -11.70
CA LYS A 115 7.92 -3.36 -11.44
C LYS A 115 7.47 -4.52 -12.35
N GLY A 116 6.45 -4.33 -13.20
CA GLY A 116 5.89 -5.41 -14.04
C GLY A 116 5.01 -6.42 -13.29
N ALA A 117 4.59 -6.09 -12.07
CA ALA A 117 3.63 -6.84 -11.25
C ALA A 117 2.17 -6.47 -11.60
N VAL A 118 1.82 -6.58 -12.87
CA VAL A 118 0.54 -6.11 -13.44
C VAL A 118 -0.69 -6.75 -12.77
N THR A 119 -0.64 -8.05 -12.47
CA THR A 119 -1.76 -8.75 -11.80
C THR A 119 -2.04 -8.13 -10.43
N SER A 120 -1.01 -7.94 -9.61
CA SER A 120 -1.14 -7.32 -8.29
C SER A 120 -1.60 -5.86 -8.38
N ALA A 121 -1.16 -5.11 -9.40
CA ALA A 121 -1.62 -3.75 -9.64
C ALA A 121 -3.15 -3.69 -9.94
N LYS A 122 -3.68 -4.67 -10.68
CA LYS A 122 -5.13 -4.78 -10.94
C LYS A 122 -5.92 -5.08 -9.66
N ASP A 123 -5.39 -5.93 -8.79
CA ASP A 123 -6.03 -6.22 -7.50
C ASP A 123 -6.10 -4.96 -6.61
N VAL A 124 -5.03 -4.17 -6.59
CA VAL A 124 -4.97 -2.91 -5.86
C VAL A 124 -5.90 -1.86 -6.48
N LEU A 125 -5.98 -1.76 -7.81
CA LEU A 125 -6.92 -0.88 -8.49
C LEU A 125 -8.37 -1.21 -8.10
N ALA A 126 -8.76 -2.48 -8.09
CA ALA A 126 -10.11 -2.90 -7.71
C ALA A 126 -10.45 -2.49 -6.27
N LYS A 127 -9.50 -2.60 -5.34
CA LYS A 127 -9.66 -2.12 -3.96
C LYS A 127 -9.84 -0.61 -3.90
N ALA A 128 -9.01 0.15 -4.62
CA ALA A 128 -9.08 1.61 -4.64
C ALA A 128 -10.40 2.10 -5.26
N GLN A 129 -10.91 1.43 -6.30
CA GLN A 129 -12.20 1.72 -6.92
C GLN A 129 -13.37 1.46 -5.97
N ALA A 130 -13.33 0.37 -5.19
CA ALA A 130 -14.38 0.04 -4.23
C ALA A 130 -14.52 1.08 -3.10
N LEU A 131 -13.43 1.78 -2.76
CA LEU A 131 -13.38 2.81 -1.74
C LEU A 131 -13.70 4.21 -2.28
N CYS A 132 -13.59 4.40 -3.60
CA CYS A 132 -13.81 5.67 -4.27
C CYS A 132 -15.31 5.97 -4.40
N LYS A 133 -15.78 7.07 -3.80
CA LYS A 133 -17.19 7.50 -3.82
C LYS A 133 -17.49 8.64 -4.83
N GLY A 134 -16.57 8.95 -5.74
CA GLY A 134 -16.67 10.05 -6.70
C GLY A 134 -15.50 10.08 -7.68
N ASP A 135 -15.10 11.25 -8.15
CA ASP A 135 -13.91 11.37 -9.00
C ASP A 135 -12.62 11.24 -8.16
N CYS A 136 -11.98 10.07 -8.25
CA CYS A 136 -10.67 9.83 -7.66
C CYS A 136 -9.58 9.91 -8.72
N ALA A 137 -8.99 11.10 -8.86
CA ALA A 137 -7.86 11.31 -9.77
C ALA A 137 -6.71 10.28 -9.60
N PRO A 138 -6.31 9.86 -8.38
CA PRO A 138 -5.28 8.83 -8.21
C PRO A 138 -5.67 7.47 -8.81
N VAL A 139 -6.94 7.07 -8.65
CA VAL A 139 -7.47 5.81 -9.19
C VAL A 139 -7.48 5.85 -10.72
N GLY A 140 -7.88 6.99 -11.30
CA GLY A 140 -7.85 7.21 -12.74
C GLY A 140 -6.43 7.12 -13.33
N LYS A 141 -5.43 7.70 -12.64
CA LYS A 141 -4.01 7.59 -13.02
C LYS A 141 -3.53 6.14 -13.05
N LEU A 142 -3.83 5.37 -11.99
CA LEU A 142 -3.47 3.95 -11.94
C LEU A 142 -4.18 3.14 -13.04
N ALA A 143 -5.47 3.39 -13.28
CA ALA A 143 -6.21 2.72 -14.35
C ALA A 143 -5.59 3.00 -15.73
N ALA A 144 -5.20 4.24 -15.99
CA ALA A 144 -4.51 4.62 -17.23
C ALA A 144 -3.13 3.95 -17.36
N ALA A 145 -2.38 3.84 -16.26
CA ALA A 145 -1.09 3.14 -16.24
C ALA A 145 -1.26 1.64 -16.58
N ILE A 146 -2.29 0.98 -16.03
CA ILE A 146 -2.61 -0.42 -16.34
C ILE A 146 -3.00 -0.60 -17.81
N GLN A 147 -3.76 0.33 -18.38
CA GLN A 147 -4.14 0.30 -19.81
C GLN A 147 -2.94 0.48 -20.73
N LYS A 148 -1.99 1.37 -20.37
CA LYS A 148 -0.75 1.58 -21.11
C LYS A 148 0.18 0.37 -21.07
N GLY A 149 0.06 -0.46 -20.04
CA GLY A 149 0.95 -1.58 -19.78
C GLY A 149 2.23 -1.16 -19.05
N PRO A 150 2.98 -2.11 -18.47
CA PRO A 150 4.19 -1.80 -17.74
C PRO A 150 5.30 -1.34 -18.72
N PRO A 151 6.26 -0.53 -18.27
CA PRO A 151 7.34 -0.07 -19.13
C PRO A 151 8.17 -1.27 -19.62
N ALA A 152 8.74 -1.18 -20.83
CA ALA A 152 9.46 -2.29 -21.47
C ALA A 152 10.60 -2.86 -20.60
N VAL A 153 11.29 -1.99 -19.86
CA VAL A 153 12.35 -2.34 -18.90
C VAL A 153 11.86 -3.20 -17.73
N ALA A 154 10.57 -3.17 -17.41
CA ALA A 154 9.99 -3.99 -16.35
C ALA A 154 9.61 -5.41 -16.84
N MET A 155 9.55 -5.63 -18.15
CA MET A 155 9.24 -6.93 -18.73
C MET A 155 10.49 -7.80 -18.91
N THR A 156 11.67 -7.19 -19.03
CA THR A 156 12.93 -7.92 -19.26
C THR A 156 13.38 -8.76 -18.07
N ASP A 157 13.06 -8.36 -16.83
CA ASP A 157 13.33 -9.16 -15.62
C ASP A 157 12.46 -10.43 -15.51
N LYS A 158 11.33 -10.49 -16.23
CA LYS A 158 10.39 -11.62 -16.18
C LYS A 158 10.62 -12.68 -17.26
N THR A 159 11.46 -12.42 -18.25
CA THR A 159 11.59 -13.30 -19.44
C THR A 159 12.74 -14.30 -19.35
N VAL A 160 13.59 -14.24 -18.31
CA VAL A 160 14.60 -15.28 -18.06
C VAL A 160 13.99 -16.39 -17.20
N ALA A 161 13.09 -17.17 -17.78
CA ALA A 161 12.87 -18.53 -17.27
C ALA A 161 14.14 -19.33 -17.59
N PRO A 162 14.75 -20.06 -16.63
CA PRO A 162 15.87 -20.93 -16.94
C PRO A 162 15.35 -22.01 -17.89
N GLU A 163 15.93 -22.09 -19.09
CA GLU A 163 15.72 -23.23 -19.97
C GLU A 163 15.97 -24.52 -19.17
N PRO A 164 15.06 -25.51 -19.22
CA PRO A 164 15.36 -26.82 -18.67
C PRO A 164 16.49 -27.41 -19.52
N LYS A 165 17.72 -27.40 -18.99
CA LYS A 165 18.83 -28.18 -19.55
C LYS A 165 18.36 -29.63 -19.62
N ALA A 166 18.03 -30.07 -20.83
CA ALA A 166 17.77 -31.47 -21.14
C ALA A 166 19.01 -32.28 -20.73
N ALA A 167 18.85 -33.12 -19.71
CA ALA A 167 19.84 -34.14 -19.38
C ALA A 167 19.96 -35.10 -20.59
N PRO A 168 21.16 -35.47 -21.05
CA PRO A 168 21.31 -36.51 -22.05
C PRO A 168 20.78 -37.82 -21.46
N VAL A 169 19.82 -38.42 -22.17
CA VAL A 169 19.35 -39.78 -21.91
C VAL A 169 20.46 -40.73 -22.34
N GLU A 170 21.22 -41.25 -21.37
CA GLU A 170 22.08 -42.40 -21.56
C GLU A 170 21.19 -43.66 -21.55
N LYS A 171 21.27 -44.46 -22.63
CA LYS A 171 20.51 -45.71 -22.82
C LYS A 171 21.53 -46.86 -22.96
N PRO A 172 21.10 -48.09 -22.62
CA PRO A 172 21.76 -48.99 -21.68
C PRO A 172 23.10 -49.57 -22.16
#